data_AF-A0A5B9WEB9-F1
#
_entry.id   AF-A0A5B9WEB9-F1
#
_cell.length_a   1.000
_cell.length_b   1.000
_cell.length_c   1.000
_cell.angle_alpha   90.00
_cell.angle_beta   90.00
_cell.angle_gamma   90.00
#
_symmetry.space_group_name_H-M   'P 1'
#
loop_
_entity.id
_entity.type
_entity.pdbx_description
1 polymer ?
#
loop_
_entity_poly.entity_id
_entity_poly.type
_entity_poly.pdbx_seq_one_letter_code
_entity_poly.pdbx_strand_id
1 'polypeptide(L)'
;MRLGCFVVLIAVVMVIGGGQGLYMGLVHRECRVLSYDEFVKEKPRHGWFQVNGCRLNLVEAMYRSKLIGGVKEAYIPVRGTSGEDSPTHLLVLTKDPEILGTINDLRKLDKGDEAAALKALAANRDRLVSTRDVKGMLQYGIDVKSRVGDRLSRLDSSLAPDYVILEEGKAPELGFSLFIFLGGLALSGYLAYRLFSRPSGPSPAADEPAMLTDWGNDAEPPPLPRSGARRPGAG
;
A
#
# COMPACT_ATOMS: atom_id res chain seq x y z
N MET A 1 6.83 -15.04 23.53
CA MET A 1 5.82 -15.51 22.55
C MET A 1 6.36 -16.76 21.86
N ARG A 2 5.55 -17.82 21.70
CA ARG A 2 6.01 -19.07 21.07
C ARG A 2 6.23 -18.85 19.57
N LEU A 3 7.38 -19.25 19.04
CA LEU A 3 7.76 -19.14 17.62
C LEU A 3 6.67 -19.65 16.67
N GLY A 4 5.88 -20.67 17.08
CA GLY A 4 4.77 -21.20 16.29
C GLY A 4 3.63 -20.21 16.02
N CYS A 5 3.35 -19.27 16.92
CA CYS A 5 2.28 -18.27 16.69
C CYS A 5 2.64 -17.32 15.54
N PHE A 6 3.92 -16.94 15.45
CA PHE A 6 4.41 -16.06 14.39
C PHE A 6 4.26 -16.68 13.00
N VAL A 7 4.56 -17.98 12.86
CA VAL A 7 4.42 -18.68 11.56
C VAL A 7 2.96 -18.77 11.13
N VAL A 8 2.03 -18.98 12.07
CA VAL A 8 0.58 -18.96 11.77
C VAL A 8 0.15 -17.58 11.25
N LEU A 9 0.62 -16.49 11.88
CA LEU A 9 0.30 -15.13 11.43
C LEU A 9 0.83 -14.87 10.01
N ILE A 10 2.06 -15.30 9.69
CA ILE A 10 2.61 -15.20 8.34
C ILE A 10 1.73 -15.97 7.35
N ALA A 11 1.35 -17.21 7.67
CA ALA A 11 0.53 -18.02 6.79
C ALA A 11 -0.83 -17.36 6.51
N VAL A 12 -1.48 -16.80 7.53
CA VAL A 12 -2.75 -16.05 7.39
C VAL A 12 -2.56 -14.82 6.50
N VAL A 13 -1.51 -14.02 6.71
CA VAL A 13 -1.21 -12.84 5.87
C VAL A 13 -0.94 -13.24 4.42
N MET A 14 -0.24 -14.35 4.18
CA MET A 14 0.01 -14.86 2.83
C MET A 14 -1.29 -15.30 2.14
N VAL A 15 -2.17 -16.03 2.83
CA VAL A 15 -3.46 -16.46 2.25
C VAL A 15 -4.35 -15.26 1.94
N ILE A 16 -4.48 -14.30 2.87
CA ILE A 16 -5.31 -13.11 2.67
C ILE A 16 -4.72 -12.21 1.57
N GLY A 17 -3.43 -11.90 1.65
CA GLY A 17 -2.75 -11.03 0.68
C GLY A 17 -2.67 -11.64 -0.72
N GLY A 18 -2.32 -12.93 -0.80
CA GLY A 18 -2.30 -13.68 -2.06
C GLY A 18 -3.70 -13.84 -2.65
N GLY A 19 -4.71 -14.09 -1.82
CA GLY A 19 -6.11 -14.18 -2.24
C GLY A 19 -6.65 -12.88 -2.83
N GLN A 20 -6.32 -11.74 -2.22
CA GLN A 20 -6.69 -10.42 -2.76
C GLN A 20 -6.01 -10.16 -4.11
N GLY A 21 -4.70 -10.42 -4.22
CA GLY A 21 -3.98 -10.27 -5.49
C GLY A 21 -4.52 -11.18 -6.59
N LEU A 22 -4.86 -12.42 -6.24
CA LEU A 22 -5.46 -13.39 -7.14
C LEU A 22 -6.83 -12.92 -7.61
N TYR A 23 -7.70 -12.49 -6.70
CA TYR A 23 -9.02 -11.95 -7.03
C TYR A 23 -8.91 -10.77 -8.01
N MET A 24 -8.05 -9.79 -7.73
CA MET A 24 -7.86 -8.64 -8.61
C MET A 24 -7.33 -9.05 -9.98
N GLY A 25 -6.40 -10.00 -10.01
CA GLY A 25 -5.89 -10.53 -11.27
C GLY A 25 -6.91 -11.36 -12.05
N LEU A 26 -7.90 -11.98 -11.40
CA LEU A 26 -8.98 -12.74 -12.06
C LEU A 26 -10.08 -11.82 -12.60
N VAL A 27 -10.47 -10.80 -11.82
CA VAL A 27 -11.55 -9.88 -12.18
C VAL A 27 -11.09 -8.84 -13.21
N HIS A 28 -9.84 -8.40 -13.15
CA HIS A 28 -9.30 -7.36 -14.04
C HIS A 28 -8.23 -7.90 -14.99
N ARG A 29 -8.50 -9.04 -15.63
CA ARG A 29 -7.59 -9.66 -16.62
C ARG A 29 -7.43 -8.82 -17.88
N GLU A 30 -8.50 -8.18 -18.32
CA GLU A 30 -8.53 -7.44 -19.56
C GLU A 30 -8.22 -5.97 -19.31
N CYS A 31 -7.31 -5.43 -20.12
CA CYS A 31 -6.99 -4.01 -20.09
C CYS A 31 -8.14 -3.23 -20.73
N ARG A 32 -8.87 -2.43 -19.94
CA ARG A 32 -9.94 -1.59 -20.45
C ARG A 32 -9.35 -0.34 -21.10
N VAL A 33 -9.69 -0.10 -22.36
CA VAL A 33 -9.28 1.10 -23.09
C VAL A 33 -10.38 2.15 -22.95
N LEU A 34 -10.04 3.32 -22.41
CA LEU A 34 -10.96 4.45 -22.21
C LEU A 34 -10.28 5.73 -22.69
N SER A 35 -11.05 6.67 -23.20
CA SER A 35 -10.56 8.06 -23.33
C SER A 35 -10.45 8.72 -21.95
N TYR A 36 -9.66 9.79 -21.84
CA TYR A 36 -9.58 10.57 -20.59
C TYR A 36 -10.95 11.06 -20.12
N ASP A 37 -11.78 11.57 -21.04
CA ASP A 37 -13.10 12.12 -20.71
C ASP A 37 -14.06 11.02 -20.18
N GLU A 38 -14.02 9.82 -20.77
CA GLU A 38 -14.75 8.66 -20.25
C GLU A 38 -14.24 8.22 -18.89
N PHE A 39 -12.91 8.23 -18.70
CA PHE A 39 -12.29 7.87 -17.42
C PHE A 39 -12.74 8.81 -16.29
N VAL A 40 -12.75 10.12 -16.54
CA VAL A 40 -13.23 11.13 -15.57
C VAL A 40 -14.73 11.00 -15.31
N LYS A 41 -15.51 10.57 -16.30
CA LYS A 41 -16.95 10.34 -16.15
C LYS A 41 -17.27 9.06 -15.37
N GLU A 42 -16.61 7.94 -15.68
CA GLU A 42 -16.81 6.65 -15.02
C GLU A 42 -16.23 6.61 -13.60
N LYS A 43 -15.14 7.35 -13.36
CA LYS A 43 -14.41 7.39 -12.09
C LYS A 43 -14.08 6.00 -11.53
N PRO A 44 -13.43 5.13 -12.32
CA PRO A 44 -13.08 3.80 -11.86
C PRO A 44 -12.14 3.88 -10.64
N ARG A 45 -12.40 3.05 -9.63
CA ARG A 45 -11.60 3.02 -8.39
C ARG A 45 -10.51 1.95 -8.37
N HIS A 46 -10.54 1.03 -9.33
CA HIS A 46 -9.67 -0.13 -9.41
C HIS A 46 -9.74 -0.76 -10.81
N GLY A 47 -8.68 -1.46 -11.20
CA GLY A 47 -8.61 -2.18 -12.47
C GLY A 47 -7.38 -1.82 -13.31
N TRP A 48 -7.25 -2.52 -14.45
CA TRP A 48 -6.17 -2.35 -15.41
C TRP A 48 -6.69 -1.56 -16.63
N PHE A 49 -6.11 -0.39 -16.88
CA PHE A 49 -6.62 0.55 -17.87
C PHE A 49 -5.53 1.02 -18.83
N GLN A 50 -5.97 1.36 -20.04
CA GLN A 50 -5.24 2.19 -20.98
C GLN A 50 -6.08 3.44 -21.22
N VAL A 51 -5.57 4.59 -20.78
CA VAL A 51 -6.26 5.87 -20.89
C VAL A 51 -5.66 6.64 -22.06
N ASN A 52 -6.48 6.90 -23.07
CA ASN A 52 -6.06 7.54 -24.31
C ASN A 52 -6.25 9.06 -24.26
N GLY A 53 -5.44 9.79 -25.03
CA GLY A 53 -5.54 11.25 -25.15
C GLY A 53 -5.13 12.00 -23.88
N CYS A 54 -4.25 11.39 -23.07
CA CYS A 54 -3.74 12.01 -21.85
C CYS A 54 -2.71 13.08 -22.20
N ARG A 55 -2.86 14.28 -21.64
CA ARG A 55 -1.81 15.30 -21.59
C ARG A 55 -1.09 15.21 -20.25
N LEU A 56 0.18 14.87 -20.30
CA LEU A 56 1.04 14.80 -19.12
C LEU A 56 1.78 16.13 -18.98
N ASN A 57 1.65 16.78 -17.83
CA ASN A 57 2.41 17.99 -17.52
C ASN A 57 3.56 17.66 -16.56
N LEU A 58 4.78 17.52 -17.11
CA LEU A 58 5.96 17.21 -16.32
C LEU A 58 6.41 18.39 -15.43
N VAL A 59 5.99 19.62 -15.74
CA VAL A 59 6.32 20.81 -14.94
C VAL A 59 5.63 20.74 -13.58
N GLU A 60 4.41 20.23 -13.55
CA GLU A 60 3.62 20.02 -12.33
C GLU A 60 3.87 18.65 -11.68
N ALA A 61 4.85 17.88 -12.16
CA ALA A 61 5.12 16.55 -11.64
C ALA A 61 5.72 16.59 -10.23
N MET A 62 5.16 15.77 -9.34
CA MET A 62 5.80 15.45 -8.08
C MET A 62 6.78 14.32 -8.26
N TYR A 63 7.80 14.28 -7.42
CA TYR A 63 8.72 13.17 -7.43
C TYR A 63 9.17 12.76 -6.03
N ARG A 64 9.56 11.49 -5.92
CA ARG A 64 10.18 10.95 -4.72
C ARG A 64 11.65 10.73 -5.00
N SER A 65 12.51 11.45 -4.27
CA SER A 65 13.96 11.27 -4.36
C SER A 65 14.42 9.96 -3.71
N LYS A 66 15.52 9.39 -4.20
CA LYS A 66 16.24 8.31 -3.50
C LYS A 66 17.12 8.91 -2.38
N LEU A 67 17.55 8.05 -1.45
CA LEU A 67 18.46 8.44 -0.36
C LEU A 67 19.81 8.96 -0.92
N ILE A 68 20.29 8.33 -1.99
CA ILE A 68 21.56 8.65 -2.65
C ILE A 68 21.27 9.31 -4.01
N GLY A 69 20.75 10.54 -3.97
CA GLY A 69 20.54 11.34 -5.18
C GLY A 69 19.49 10.81 -6.18
N GLY A 70 19.04 11.69 -7.07
CA GLY A 70 18.11 11.33 -8.15
C GLY A 70 16.66 11.07 -7.72
N VAL A 71 15.82 10.89 -8.73
CA VAL A 71 14.39 10.57 -8.61
C VAL A 71 14.17 9.05 -8.68
N LYS A 72 13.35 8.51 -7.78
CA LYS A 72 12.93 7.10 -7.73
C LYS A 72 11.68 6.85 -8.57
N GLU A 73 10.71 7.73 -8.43
CA GLU A 73 9.38 7.65 -9.06
C GLU A 73 8.78 9.06 -9.12
N ALA A 74 7.91 9.29 -10.09
CA ALA A 74 7.24 10.58 -10.30
C ALA A 74 5.72 10.39 -10.42
N TYR A 75 4.96 11.32 -9.84
CA TYR A 75 3.52 11.41 -9.93
C TYR A 75 3.19 12.61 -10.81
N ILE A 76 2.65 12.34 -11.99
CA ILE A 76 2.43 13.34 -13.03
C ILE A 76 0.94 13.59 -13.14
N PRO A 77 0.47 14.85 -12.98
CA PRO A 77 -0.93 15.16 -13.20
C PRO A 77 -1.28 14.99 -14.68
N VAL A 78 -2.43 14.34 -14.91
CA VAL A 78 -2.96 14.11 -16.24
C VAL A 78 -4.23 14.89 -16.44
N ARG A 79 -4.26 15.66 -17.52
CA ARG A 79 -5.43 16.39 -17.99
C ARG A 79 -5.89 15.87 -19.35
N GLY A 80 -7.16 16.10 -19.65
CA GLY A 80 -7.71 15.89 -20.98
C GLY A 80 -7.28 16.99 -21.94
N THR A 81 -7.59 16.82 -23.22
CA THR A 81 -7.35 17.85 -24.24
C THR A 81 -8.33 19.01 -24.16
N SER A 82 -9.50 18.80 -23.55
CA SER A 82 -10.66 19.71 -23.59
C SER A 82 -10.77 20.68 -22.40
N GLY A 83 -9.89 20.59 -21.39
CA GLY A 83 -10.00 21.42 -20.17
C GLY A 83 -8.66 21.60 -19.46
N GLU A 84 -8.05 22.78 -19.59
CA GLU A 84 -6.80 23.13 -18.91
C GLU A 84 -7.03 23.50 -17.44
N ASP A 85 -8.20 24.07 -17.12
CA ASP A 85 -8.55 24.58 -15.78
C ASP A 85 -9.35 23.58 -14.92
N SER A 86 -9.61 22.36 -15.41
CA SER A 86 -10.36 21.38 -14.61
C SER A 86 -9.48 20.75 -13.51
N PRO A 87 -10.06 20.42 -12.34
CA PRO A 87 -9.35 19.68 -11.30
C PRO A 87 -8.73 18.38 -11.82
N THR A 88 -7.53 18.04 -11.33
CA THR A 88 -6.81 16.83 -11.73
C THR A 88 -7.44 15.62 -11.05
N HIS A 89 -8.13 14.78 -11.82
CA HIS A 89 -8.74 13.52 -11.35
C HIS A 89 -7.80 12.30 -11.48
N LEU A 90 -6.76 12.39 -12.30
CA LEU A 90 -5.86 11.27 -12.59
C LEU A 90 -4.41 11.69 -12.41
N LEU A 91 -3.69 10.95 -11.56
CA LEU A 91 -2.24 11.03 -11.44
C LEU A 91 -1.62 9.77 -12.05
N VAL A 92 -0.54 9.94 -12.80
CA VAL A 92 0.25 8.82 -13.31
C VAL A 92 1.50 8.66 -12.47
N LEU A 93 1.63 7.51 -11.82
CA LEU A 93 2.86 7.10 -11.16
C LEU A 93 3.77 6.40 -12.19
N THR A 94 4.88 7.05 -12.55
CA THR A 94 5.84 6.52 -13.50
C THR A 94 7.21 6.26 -12.87
N LYS A 95 7.88 5.24 -13.40
CA LYS A 95 9.28 4.88 -13.12
C LYS A 95 10.13 4.85 -14.38
N ASP A 96 9.60 5.39 -15.48
CA ASP A 96 10.28 5.44 -16.77
C ASP A 96 11.58 6.26 -16.66
N PRO A 97 12.75 5.67 -16.92
CA PRO A 97 14.03 6.36 -16.80
C PRO A 97 14.13 7.63 -17.67
N GLU A 98 13.43 7.71 -18.81
CA GLU A 98 13.47 8.89 -19.68
C GLU A 98 12.76 10.09 -19.03
N ILE A 99 11.58 9.85 -18.46
CA ILE A 99 10.80 10.87 -17.75
C ILE A 99 11.53 11.27 -16.47
N LEU A 100 12.04 10.28 -15.71
CA LEU A 100 12.80 10.56 -14.50
C LEU A 100 14.09 11.34 -14.81
N GLY A 101 14.75 11.07 -15.94
CA GLY A 101 15.89 11.82 -16.45
C GLY A 101 15.52 13.28 -16.70
N THR A 102 14.43 13.51 -17.44
CA THR A 102 13.91 14.85 -17.73
C THR A 102 13.61 15.64 -16.44
N ILE A 103 12.92 15.03 -15.47
CA ILE A 103 12.64 15.65 -14.17
C ILE A 103 13.93 15.97 -13.40
N ASN A 104 14.93 15.08 -13.44
CA ASN A 104 16.22 15.34 -12.81
C ASN A 104 16.95 16.53 -13.46
N ASP A 105 16.86 16.68 -14.78
CA ASP A 105 17.51 17.76 -15.50
C ASP A 105 16.83 19.11 -15.21
N LEU A 106 15.49 19.14 -15.18
CA LEU A 106 14.73 20.31 -14.72
C LEU A 106 15.14 20.73 -13.31
N ARG A 107 15.29 19.76 -12.40
CA ARG A 107 15.70 20.04 -11.01
C ARG A 107 17.11 20.62 -10.89
N LYS A 108 18.01 20.29 -11.81
CA LYS A 108 19.37 20.88 -11.82
C LYS A 108 19.33 22.34 -12.25
N LEU A 109 18.44 22.67 -13.19
CA LEU A 109 18.28 24.02 -13.73
C LEU A 109 17.69 25.00 -12.70
N ASP A 110 16.75 24.53 -11.90
CA ASP A 110 16.09 25.31 -10.84
C ASP A 110 17.04 25.86 -9.76
N LYS A 111 18.26 25.30 -9.63
CA LYS A 111 19.21 25.65 -8.57
C LYS A 111 20.17 26.80 -8.89
N GLY A 112 20.20 27.31 -10.12
CA GLY A 112 21.33 28.14 -10.59
C GLY A 112 20.97 29.47 -11.23
N ASP A 113 19.95 29.50 -12.11
CA ASP A 113 19.61 30.68 -12.90
C ASP A 113 18.18 30.55 -13.46
N GLU A 114 17.26 31.36 -12.92
CA GLU A 114 15.84 31.36 -13.30
C GLU A 114 15.63 31.69 -14.79
N ALA A 115 16.45 32.59 -15.35
CA ALA A 115 16.36 32.95 -16.77
C ALA A 115 16.82 31.81 -17.68
N ALA A 116 17.87 31.10 -17.28
CA ALA A 116 18.31 29.89 -17.97
C ALA A 116 17.27 28.76 -17.85
N ALA A 117 16.64 28.59 -16.69
CA ALA A 117 15.58 27.63 -16.46
C ALA A 117 14.36 27.92 -17.35
N LEU A 118 13.88 29.17 -17.40
CA LEU A 118 12.79 29.61 -18.28
C LEU A 118 13.09 29.34 -19.76
N LYS A 119 14.31 29.65 -20.21
CA LYS A 119 14.72 29.38 -21.60
C LYS A 119 14.77 27.88 -21.89
N ALA A 120 15.26 27.08 -20.96
CA ALA A 120 15.30 25.63 -21.09
C ALA A 120 13.90 25.01 -21.08
N LEU A 121 12.98 25.52 -20.25
CA LEU A 121 11.57 25.10 -20.23
C LEU A 121 10.89 25.43 -21.57
N ALA A 122 11.08 26.64 -22.08
CA ALA A 122 10.53 27.05 -23.37
C ALA A 122 11.08 26.19 -24.53
N ALA A 123 12.38 25.89 -24.52
CA ALA A 123 13.03 25.07 -25.53
C ALA A 123 12.60 23.58 -25.49
N ASN A 124 12.15 23.09 -24.32
CA ASN A 124 11.72 21.70 -24.14
C ASN A 124 10.20 21.57 -23.98
N ARG A 125 9.42 22.58 -24.34
CA ARG A 125 7.96 22.61 -24.13
C ARG A 125 7.27 21.33 -24.61
N ASP A 126 7.63 20.82 -25.78
CA ASP A 126 7.02 19.61 -26.37
C ASP A 126 7.33 18.33 -25.58
N ARG A 127 8.47 18.31 -24.86
CA ARG A 127 8.82 17.19 -23.96
C ARG A 127 8.13 17.30 -22.61
N LEU A 128 7.89 18.53 -22.16
CA LEU A 128 7.28 18.81 -20.86
C LEU A 128 5.77 18.62 -20.86
N VAL A 129 5.13 18.93 -21.99
CA VAL A 129 3.70 18.72 -22.20
C VAL A 129 3.54 17.75 -23.35
N SER A 130 3.58 16.46 -23.02
CA SER A 130 3.42 15.41 -24.02
C SER A 130 2.00 14.86 -23.99
N THR A 131 1.44 14.63 -25.19
CA THR A 131 0.21 13.87 -25.35
C THR A 131 0.58 12.42 -25.64
N ARG A 132 0.21 11.50 -24.75
CA ARG A 132 0.45 10.06 -24.96
C ARG A 132 -0.61 9.25 -24.25
N ASP A 133 -0.81 8.03 -24.73
CA ASP A 133 -1.68 7.08 -24.05
C ASP A 133 -0.93 6.48 -22.86
N VAL A 134 -1.61 6.33 -21.72
CA VAL A 134 -1.00 5.79 -20.51
C VAL A 134 -1.68 4.48 -20.16
N LYS A 135 -0.88 3.43 -20.02
CA LYS A 135 -1.34 2.09 -19.65
C LYS A 135 -0.81 1.70 -18.28
N GLY A 136 -1.69 1.25 -17.39
CA GLY A 136 -1.31 0.95 -16.02
C GLY A 136 -2.41 0.38 -15.15
N MET A 137 -2.06 0.08 -13.91
CA MET A 137 -2.98 -0.44 -12.89
C MET A 137 -3.35 0.68 -11.93
N LEU A 138 -4.64 0.88 -11.65
CA LEU A 138 -5.04 1.83 -10.63
C LEU A 138 -4.62 1.33 -9.24
N GLN A 139 -3.97 2.20 -8.48
CA GLN A 139 -3.73 1.96 -7.06
C GLN A 139 -5.06 1.98 -6.31
N TYR A 140 -5.24 0.99 -5.45
CA TYR A 140 -6.46 0.83 -4.66
C TYR A 140 -6.07 0.59 -3.19
N GLY A 141 -6.98 0.97 -2.28
CA GLY A 141 -6.85 0.71 -0.84
C GLY A 141 -6.37 1.89 0.00
N ILE A 142 -6.12 1.59 1.27
CA ILE A 142 -5.84 2.58 2.34
C ILE A 142 -4.46 3.22 2.17
N ASP A 143 -3.51 2.50 1.58
CA ASP A 143 -2.10 2.88 1.50
C ASP A 143 -1.83 4.08 0.57
N VAL A 144 -2.77 4.37 -0.35
CA VAL A 144 -2.67 5.49 -1.30
C VAL A 144 -2.81 6.83 -0.58
N LYS A 145 -3.74 6.94 0.38
CA LYS A 145 -4.00 8.21 1.06
C LYS A 145 -2.92 8.55 2.08
N SER A 146 -2.42 7.57 2.83
CA SER A 146 -1.47 7.82 3.92
C SER A 146 -0.06 8.17 3.44
N ARG A 147 0.43 7.54 2.37
CA ARG A 147 1.82 7.76 1.92
C ARG A 147 1.99 8.99 1.06
N VAL A 148 0.97 9.33 0.29
CA VAL A 148 1.05 10.37 -0.74
C VAL A 148 0.33 11.65 -0.29
N GLY A 149 -0.66 11.55 0.61
CA GLY A 149 -1.47 12.68 1.10
C GLY A 149 -0.67 13.87 1.62
N ASP A 150 0.33 13.65 2.48
CA ASP A 150 1.13 14.74 3.08
C ASP A 150 2.00 15.50 2.07
N ARG A 151 2.29 14.87 0.92
CA ARG A 151 3.06 15.49 -0.17
C ARG A 151 2.14 16.11 -1.20
N LEU A 152 1.00 15.48 -1.48
CA LEU A 152 -0.02 16.04 -2.38
C LEU A 152 -0.68 17.29 -1.82
N SER A 153 -0.82 17.41 -0.50
CA SER A 153 -1.36 18.61 0.13
C SER A 153 -0.53 19.86 -0.16
N ARG A 154 0.74 19.70 -0.58
CA ARG A 154 1.62 20.80 -0.99
C ARG A 154 1.48 21.17 -2.45
N LEU A 155 0.80 20.36 -3.27
CA LEU A 155 0.71 20.57 -4.72
C LEU A 155 -0.37 21.54 -5.16
N ASP A 156 -0.87 22.35 -4.22
CA ASP A 156 -1.86 23.38 -4.48
C ASP A 156 -3.23 22.84 -4.97
N SER A 157 -4.23 23.71 -4.83
CA SER A 157 -5.68 23.56 -4.90
C SER A 157 -6.30 22.83 -6.11
N SER A 158 -5.52 22.36 -7.08
CA SER A 158 -6.07 21.81 -8.34
C SER A 158 -6.36 20.30 -8.32
N LEU A 159 -6.02 19.57 -7.25
CA LEU A 159 -6.30 18.14 -7.16
C LEU A 159 -7.75 17.87 -6.75
N ALA A 160 -8.45 17.07 -7.53
CA ALA A 160 -9.82 16.67 -7.22
C ALA A 160 -9.85 15.81 -5.95
N PRO A 161 -10.86 15.93 -5.07
CA PRO A 161 -10.94 15.13 -3.84
C PRO A 161 -11.06 13.62 -4.07
N ASP A 162 -11.45 13.22 -5.29
CA ASP A 162 -11.61 11.85 -5.75
C ASP A 162 -10.54 11.41 -6.75
N TYR A 163 -9.36 12.07 -6.74
CA TYR A 163 -8.26 11.69 -7.61
C TYR A 163 -7.86 10.23 -7.43
N VAL A 164 -7.42 9.61 -8.52
CA VAL A 164 -6.89 8.25 -8.55
C VAL A 164 -5.47 8.24 -9.11
N ILE A 165 -4.68 7.23 -8.69
CA ILE A 165 -3.30 7.07 -9.14
C ILE A 165 -3.21 5.83 -10.04
N LEU A 166 -2.74 6.01 -11.26
CA LEU A 166 -2.48 4.94 -12.23
C LEU A 166 -0.98 4.64 -12.27
N GLU A 167 -0.60 3.43 -11.89
CA GLU A 167 0.80 2.98 -11.99
C GLU A 167 1.13 2.56 -13.41
N GLU A 168 1.91 3.37 -14.11
CA GLU A 168 2.32 3.14 -15.49
C GLU A 168 3.12 1.84 -15.61
N GLY A 169 2.79 1.05 -16.64
CA GLY A 169 3.47 -0.20 -16.97
C GLY A 169 3.15 -1.38 -16.05
N LYS A 170 2.44 -1.16 -14.93
CA LYS A 170 1.99 -2.27 -14.08
C LYS A 170 0.83 -3.02 -14.72
N ALA A 171 0.91 -4.35 -14.64
CA ALA A 171 -0.11 -5.29 -15.04
C ALA A 171 -0.51 -6.16 -13.82
N PRO A 172 -1.68 -6.82 -13.84
CA PRO A 172 -2.07 -7.75 -12.79
C PRO A 172 -1.09 -8.94 -12.72
N GLU A 173 -0.34 -9.06 -11.62
CA GLU A 173 0.59 -10.16 -11.37
C GLU A 173 -0.12 -11.38 -10.79
N LEU A 174 -0.84 -12.10 -11.66
CA LEU A 174 -1.53 -13.34 -11.29
C LEU A 174 -0.59 -14.42 -10.76
N GLY A 175 0.56 -14.60 -11.41
CA GLY A 175 1.51 -15.67 -11.07
C GLY A 175 2.08 -15.52 -9.66
N PHE A 176 2.51 -14.31 -9.29
CA PHE A 176 3.05 -14.04 -7.97
C PHE A 176 1.98 -14.16 -6.87
N SER A 177 0.77 -13.64 -7.14
CA SER A 177 -0.36 -13.73 -6.21
C SER A 177 -0.77 -15.19 -5.97
N LEU A 178 -0.85 -15.99 -7.03
CA LEU A 178 -1.13 -17.42 -6.96
C LEU A 178 -0.05 -18.17 -6.17
N PHE A 179 1.23 -17.87 -6.42
CA PHE A 179 2.34 -18.47 -5.70
C PHE A 179 2.28 -18.19 -4.20
N ILE A 180 2.07 -16.93 -3.80
CA ILE A 180 1.91 -16.55 -2.39
C ILE A 180 0.72 -17.26 -1.76
N PHE A 181 -0.42 -17.30 -2.46
CA PHE A 181 -1.64 -17.93 -1.98
C PHE A 181 -1.44 -19.44 -1.73
N LEU A 182 -0.90 -20.16 -2.73
CA LEU A 182 -0.60 -21.59 -2.62
C LEU A 182 0.45 -21.87 -1.54
N GLY A 183 1.48 -21.03 -1.44
CA GLY A 183 2.48 -21.11 -0.38
C GLY A 183 1.87 -20.95 1.02
N GLY A 184 0.93 -20.00 1.18
CA GLY A 184 0.19 -19.79 2.42
C GLY A 184 -0.70 -21.00 2.78
N LEU A 185 -1.38 -21.59 1.80
CA LEU A 185 -2.17 -22.81 1.98
C LEU A 185 -1.31 -24.02 2.36
N ALA A 186 -0.19 -24.23 1.67
CA ALA A 186 0.74 -25.31 1.95
C ALA A 186 1.33 -25.19 3.36
N LEU A 187 1.75 -23.99 3.76
CA LEU A 187 2.27 -23.72 5.10
C LEU A 187 1.20 -23.93 6.18
N SER A 188 -0.02 -23.46 5.95
CA SER A 188 -1.15 -23.67 6.87
C SER A 188 -1.49 -25.15 7.04
N GLY A 189 -1.53 -25.89 5.92
CA GLY A 189 -1.75 -27.34 5.91
C GLY A 189 -0.66 -28.10 6.64
N TYR A 190 0.62 -27.72 6.44
CA TYR A 190 1.75 -28.31 7.16
C TYR A 190 1.67 -28.05 8.68
N LEU A 191 1.31 -26.83 9.10
CA LEU A 191 1.16 -26.50 10.52
C LEU A 191 -0.01 -27.28 11.16
N ALA A 192 -1.13 -27.39 10.46
CA ALA A 192 -2.27 -28.18 10.90
C ALA A 192 -1.88 -29.65 11.04
N TYR A 193 -1.26 -30.23 10.00
CA TYR A 193 -0.73 -31.59 10.04
C TYR A 193 0.21 -31.79 11.24
N ARG A 194 1.18 -30.90 11.44
CA ARG A 194 2.10 -30.99 12.58
C ARG A 194 1.42 -30.86 13.93
N LEU A 195 0.32 -30.13 14.05
CA LEU A 195 -0.46 -30.01 15.28
C LEU A 195 -1.26 -31.29 15.57
N PHE A 196 -1.88 -31.88 14.55
CA PHE A 196 -2.67 -33.11 14.67
C PHE A 196 -1.82 -34.38 14.77
N SER A 197 -0.63 -34.39 14.17
CA SER A 197 0.31 -35.52 14.24
C SER A 197 1.16 -35.53 15.52
N ARG A 198 0.93 -34.61 16.47
CA ARG A 198 1.54 -34.76 17.79
C ARG A 198 0.89 -35.99 18.44
N PRO A 199 1.66 -37.06 18.74
CA PRO A 199 1.10 -38.18 19.47
C PRO A 199 0.46 -37.61 20.73
N SER A 200 -0.83 -37.91 20.94
CA SER A 200 -1.49 -37.66 22.21
C SER A 200 -0.55 -38.23 23.26
N GLY A 201 0.08 -37.35 24.05
CA GLY A 201 0.98 -37.80 25.10
C GLY A 201 0.27 -38.88 25.90
N PRO A 202 0.98 -39.91 26.40
CA PRO A 202 0.37 -41.02 27.11
C PRO A 202 -0.62 -40.42 28.09
N SER A 203 -1.92 -40.73 27.87
CA SER A 203 -2.99 -40.31 28.76
C SER A 203 -2.45 -40.56 30.15
N PRO A 204 -2.36 -39.54 31.05
CA PRO A 204 -1.85 -39.76 32.40
C PRO A 204 -2.59 -40.97 32.90
N ALA A 205 -1.87 -42.09 33.02
CA ALA A 205 -2.45 -43.34 33.43
C ALA A 205 -3.12 -43.03 34.76
N ALA A 206 -4.31 -43.57 34.92
CA ALA A 206 -5.06 -43.53 36.17
C ALA A 206 -4.35 -44.39 37.24
N ASP A 207 -3.07 -44.12 37.49
CA ASP A 207 -2.30 -44.49 38.67
C ASP A 207 -2.36 -43.23 39.56
N GLU A 208 -3.03 -43.14 40.71
CA GLU A 208 -3.54 -44.12 41.65
C GLU A 208 -4.64 -43.44 42.49
N PRO A 209 -5.72 -44.15 42.87
CA PRO A 209 -6.47 -43.85 44.07
C PRO A 209 -5.85 -44.58 45.27
N ALA A 210 -5.16 -43.88 46.19
CA ALA A 210 -5.20 -44.13 47.65
C ALA A 210 -4.07 -43.42 48.43
N MET A 211 -4.49 -42.53 49.33
CA MET A 211 -3.94 -42.11 50.64
C MET A 211 -4.13 -40.59 50.74
N LEU A 212 -5.19 -40.03 51.31
CA LEU A 212 -5.80 -40.29 52.63
C LEU A 212 -4.80 -40.41 53.79
N THR A 213 -3.87 -39.48 53.88
CA THR A 213 -3.28 -38.94 55.12
C THR A 213 -2.59 -37.64 54.69
N ASP A 214 -3.09 -36.45 54.99
CA ASP A 214 -2.86 -35.85 56.30
C ASP A 214 -3.72 -34.59 56.41
N TRP A 215 -4.72 -34.64 57.29
CA TRP A 215 -5.46 -33.48 57.79
C TRP A 215 -4.61 -32.84 58.91
N GLY A 216 -3.43 -32.34 58.53
CA GLY A 216 -2.46 -31.68 59.41
C GLY A 216 -2.51 -30.17 59.25
N ASN A 217 -3.41 -29.56 60.02
CA ASN A 217 -3.24 -28.33 60.81
C ASN A 217 -2.26 -27.22 60.36
N ASP A 218 -2.76 -25.99 60.53
CA ASP A 218 -2.02 -24.76 60.82
C ASP A 218 -1.53 -23.90 59.64
N ALA A 219 -2.46 -23.19 59.00
CA ALA A 219 -2.15 -21.90 58.38
C ALA A 219 -3.22 -20.87 58.78
N GLU A 220 -2.84 -19.98 59.69
CA GLU A 220 -3.63 -18.82 60.11
C GLU A 220 -4.13 -18.01 58.89
N PRO A 221 -5.36 -17.48 58.94
CA PRO A 221 -5.82 -16.53 57.92
C PRO A 221 -4.99 -15.24 57.99
N PRO A 222 -4.52 -14.69 56.87
CA PRO A 222 -3.83 -13.41 56.86
C PRO A 222 -4.76 -12.29 57.37
N PRO A 223 -4.24 -11.33 58.16
CA PRO A 223 -5.05 -10.24 58.68
C PRO A 223 -5.59 -9.38 57.53
N LEU A 224 -6.88 -9.03 57.63
CA LEU A 224 -7.58 -8.18 56.68
C LEU A 224 -6.88 -6.83 56.52
N PRO A 225 -6.76 -6.30 55.28
CA PRO A 225 -6.27 -4.94 55.07
C PRO A 225 -7.22 -3.95 55.74
N ARG A 226 -6.67 -3.16 56.67
CA ARG A 226 -7.38 -2.05 57.32
C ARG A 226 -7.89 -1.08 56.25
N SER A 227 -9.21 -0.94 56.19
CA SER A 227 -9.91 0.16 55.54
C SER A 227 -9.44 1.50 56.11
N GLY A 228 -8.39 2.05 55.50
CA GLY A 228 -7.80 3.34 55.83
C GLY A 228 -8.21 4.40 54.82
N ALA A 229 -9.17 5.22 55.25
CA ALA A 229 -9.24 6.66 55.01
C ALA A 229 -9.35 7.19 53.56
N ARG A 230 -10.55 7.72 53.32
CA ARG A 230 -10.80 9.00 52.61
C ARG A 230 -9.60 9.94 52.57
N ARG A 231 -9.39 10.57 51.41
CA ARG A 231 -9.46 12.04 51.34
C ARG A 231 -9.95 12.52 49.96
N PRO A 232 -10.80 13.56 49.92
CA PRO A 232 -11.22 14.26 48.71
C PRO A 232 -10.27 15.42 48.38
N GLY A 233 -10.21 15.79 47.10
CA GLY A 233 -10.07 17.19 46.70
C GLY A 233 -8.86 17.58 45.84
N ALA A 234 -9.10 18.64 45.07
CA ALA A 234 -8.22 19.46 44.22
C ALA A 234 -7.97 18.89 42.81
N GLY A 235 -8.26 19.60 41.71
CA GLY A 235 -8.78 20.95 41.49
C GLY A 235 -8.81 21.18 39.98
#